data_AF-A0A7L2R9F0-F1
#
_entry.id   AF-A0A7L2R9F0-F1
#
_cell.length_a   1.000
_cell.length_b   1.000
_cell.length_c   1.000
_cell.angle_alpha   90.00
_cell.angle_beta   90.00
_cell.angle_gamma   90.00
#
_symmetry.space_group_name_H-M   'P 1'
#
loop_
_entity.id
_entity.type
_entity.pdbx_description
1 polymer ?
#
loop_
_entity_poly.entity_id
_entity_poly.type
_entity_poly.pdbx_seq_one_letter_code
_entity_poly.pdbx_strand_id
1 'polypeptide(L)'
;CWEPGDALTCPDKQYIYKGRCCNRCRPGEKLVLECNTTQDSVCTSCESGHYQPSWTKEKHCAPHDICEDNAGLVKKVQGNKTHNTVCQCRAGTHCSDISCQTCVENQPCQLGFGFVAAKAVDRMSSPCEPCAEGTFSNVSSKTEPCHPWTSCEEKGLLVKMKGTNSSDVIC
;
A
#
# COMPACT_ATOMS: atom_id res chain seq x y z
N CYS A 1 -6.69 54.80 -13.27
CA CYS A 1 -6.60 53.98 -12.05
C CYS A 1 -7.40 52.71 -12.31
N TRP A 2 -6.74 51.58 -12.58
CA TRP A 2 -7.42 50.28 -12.59
C TRP A 2 -7.22 49.68 -11.21
N GLU A 3 -8.31 49.56 -10.45
CA GLU A 3 -8.31 48.76 -9.22
C GLU A 3 -8.35 47.28 -9.64
N PRO A 4 -7.42 46.43 -9.18
CA PRO A 4 -7.56 44.99 -9.33
C PRO A 4 -8.71 44.57 -8.42
N GLY A 5 -9.83 44.17 -9.03
CA GLY A 5 -10.95 43.59 -8.30
C GLY A 5 -10.47 42.40 -7.47
N ASP A 6 -10.72 42.48 -6.17
CA ASP A 6 -10.35 41.47 -5.19
C ASP A 6 -10.87 40.10 -5.65
N ALA A 7 -9.97 39.20 -6.05
CA ALA A 7 -10.34 37.87 -6.47
C ALA A 7 -10.83 37.12 -5.23
N LEU A 8 -12.13 36.85 -5.16
CA LEU A 8 -12.75 36.11 -4.06
C LEU A 8 -11.97 34.81 -3.80
N THR A 9 -11.29 34.74 -2.66
CA THR A 9 -10.45 33.62 -2.24
C THR A 9 -11.11 32.91 -1.07
N CYS A 10 -11.35 31.60 -1.22
CA CYS A 10 -11.96 30.78 -0.18
C CYS A 10 -10.89 29.92 0.54
N PRO A 11 -11.10 29.57 1.82
CA PRO A 11 -10.24 28.63 2.55
C PRO A 11 -10.16 27.24 1.90
N ASP A 12 -9.11 26.46 2.18
CA ASP A 12 -8.86 25.13 1.59
C ASP A 12 -10.04 24.13 1.69
N LYS A 13 -10.88 24.24 2.74
CA LYS A 13 -12.05 23.39 2.97
C LYS A 13 -13.32 23.91 2.28
N GLN A 14 -13.21 24.97 1.50
CA GLN A 14 -14.31 25.61 0.80
C GLN A 14 -14.00 25.67 -0.70
N TYR A 15 -15.04 25.91 -1.50
CA TYR A 15 -14.93 26.12 -2.93
C TYR A 15 -15.78 27.31 -3.36
N ILE A 16 -15.33 27.99 -4.42
CA ILE A 16 -16.10 29.09 -5.00
C ILE A 16 -17.24 28.50 -5.82
N TYR A 17 -18.46 28.93 -5.52
CA TYR A 17 -19.65 28.64 -6.30
C TYR A 17 -20.52 29.88 -6.37
N LYS A 18 -20.87 30.31 -7.60
CA LYS A 18 -21.70 31.51 -7.84
C LYS A 18 -21.25 32.76 -7.06
N GLY A 19 -19.94 33.02 -7.00
CA GLY A 19 -19.38 34.21 -6.34
C GLY A 19 -19.45 34.19 -4.81
N ARG A 20 -19.59 33.02 -4.18
CA ARG A 20 -19.50 32.83 -2.72
C ARG A 20 -18.68 31.59 -2.37
N CYS A 21 -18.22 31.53 -1.12
CA CYS A 21 -17.52 30.38 -0.58
C CYS A 21 -18.51 29.37 0.00
N CYS A 22 -18.31 28.11 -0.34
CA CYS A 22 -19.18 27.01 0.05
C CYS A 22 -18.38 25.85 0.61
N ASN A 23 -18.91 25.23 1.66
CA ASN A 23 -18.23 24.14 2.34
C ASN A 23 -18.11 22.91 1.44
N ARG A 24 -16.90 22.35 1.33
CA ARG A 24 -16.65 21.07 0.66
C ARG A 24 -17.22 19.93 1.52
N CYS A 25 -17.51 18.80 0.91
CA CYS A 25 -17.89 17.58 1.61
C CYS A 25 -16.68 16.93 2.27
N ARG A 26 -16.90 16.24 3.38
CA ARG A 26 -15.83 15.59 4.15
C ARG A 26 -15.30 14.36 3.39
N PRO A 27 -14.09 13.88 3.70
CA PRO A 27 -13.65 12.57 3.23
C PRO A 27 -14.69 11.49 3.54
N GLY A 28 -14.99 10.63 2.56
CA GLY A 28 -16.07 9.65 2.64
C GLY A 28 -17.45 10.13 2.23
N GLU A 29 -17.58 11.39 1.83
CA GLU A 29 -18.83 11.97 1.33
C GLU A 29 -18.66 12.59 -0.06
N LYS A 30 -19.77 12.66 -0.78
CA LYS A 30 -19.90 13.36 -2.08
C LYS A 30 -20.96 14.45 -2.01
N LEU A 31 -20.83 15.41 -2.91
CA LEU A 31 -21.73 16.55 -3.03
C LEU A 31 -23.02 16.13 -3.76
N VAL A 32 -24.17 16.36 -3.13
CA VAL A 32 -25.48 16.13 -3.76
C VAL A 32 -26.04 17.43 -4.30
N LEU A 33 -26.00 18.49 -3.49
CA LEU A 33 -26.46 19.83 -3.85
C LEU A 33 -25.41 20.86 -3.48
N GLU A 34 -25.14 21.76 -4.42
CA GLU A 34 -24.35 22.94 -4.16
C GLU A 34 -25.06 23.88 -3.17
N CYS A 35 -24.26 24.69 -2.48
CA CYS A 35 -24.76 25.74 -1.61
C CYS A 35 -25.66 26.76 -2.34
N ASN A 36 -26.55 27.38 -1.57
CA ASN A 36 -27.42 28.47 -1.97
C ASN A 36 -27.19 29.70 -1.05
N THR A 37 -27.89 30.81 -1.29
CA THR A 37 -28.01 31.99 -0.43
C THR A 37 -28.29 31.62 1.04
N THR A 38 -29.19 30.67 1.27
CA THR A 38 -29.71 30.29 2.60
C THR A 38 -29.24 28.93 3.12
N GLN A 39 -28.71 28.05 2.27
CA GLN A 39 -28.32 26.68 2.63
C GLN A 39 -26.88 26.39 2.23
N ASP A 40 -26.17 25.67 3.10
CA ASP A 40 -24.85 25.13 2.78
C ASP A 40 -24.94 23.93 1.84
N SER A 41 -23.78 23.53 1.30
CA SER A 41 -23.63 22.32 0.49
C SER A 41 -24.22 21.10 1.19
N VAL A 42 -25.01 20.30 0.46
CA VAL A 42 -25.56 19.04 0.97
C VAL A 42 -24.67 17.90 0.54
N CYS A 43 -24.19 17.14 1.52
CA CYS A 43 -23.28 16.01 1.32
C CYS A 43 -23.95 14.69 1.73
N THR A 44 -23.58 13.60 1.07
CA THR A 44 -24.02 12.25 1.42
C THR A 44 -22.84 11.29 1.43
N SER A 45 -22.93 10.21 2.21
CA SER A 45 -21.85 9.23 2.30
C SER A 45 -21.68 8.45 0.99
N CYS A 46 -20.45 8.10 0.64
CA CYS A 46 -20.16 7.24 -0.51
C CYS A 46 -20.87 5.88 -0.43
N GLU A 47 -21.27 5.38 -1.60
CA GLU A 47 -21.79 4.02 -1.76
C GLU A 47 -20.74 2.96 -1.41
N SER A 48 -21.20 1.72 -1.20
CA SER A 48 -20.28 0.58 -1.03
C SER A 48 -19.42 0.40 -2.30
N GLY A 49 -18.14 0.09 -2.11
CA GLY A 49 -17.17 -0.03 -3.21
C GLY A 49 -16.66 1.30 -3.75
N HIS A 50 -16.95 2.42 -3.09
CA HIS A 50 -16.45 3.74 -3.48
C HIS A 50 -15.80 4.46 -2.31
N TYR A 51 -14.90 5.39 -2.61
CA TYR A 51 -14.18 6.19 -1.64
C TYR A 51 -14.00 7.64 -2.06
N GLN A 52 -13.75 8.49 -1.07
CA GLN A 52 -13.34 9.86 -1.26
C GLN A 52 -12.30 10.24 -0.20
N PRO A 53 -11.04 10.49 -0.56
CA PRO A 53 -9.95 10.64 0.41
C PRO A 53 -9.80 12.03 1.00
N SER A 54 -10.30 13.04 0.30
CA SER A 54 -10.08 14.44 0.63
C SER A 54 -11.39 15.22 0.61
N TRP A 55 -11.34 16.43 1.17
CA TRP A 55 -12.47 17.36 1.10
C TRP A 55 -12.81 17.62 -0.35
N THR A 56 -14.05 17.35 -0.75
CA THR A 56 -14.43 17.31 -2.16
C THR A 56 -15.63 18.19 -2.51
N LYS A 57 -15.71 18.58 -3.77
CA LYS A 57 -16.92 19.13 -4.39
C LYS A 57 -17.49 18.20 -5.47
N GLU A 58 -16.93 17.00 -5.59
CA GLU A 58 -17.34 16.01 -6.58
C GLU A 58 -18.71 15.44 -6.24
N LYS A 59 -19.52 15.21 -7.27
CA LYS A 59 -20.86 14.60 -7.13
C LYS A 59 -20.84 13.07 -7.11
N HIS A 60 -19.69 12.50 -7.47
CA HIS A 60 -19.48 11.06 -7.53
C HIS A 60 -18.22 10.72 -6.71
N CYS A 61 -18.29 9.62 -5.96
CA CYS A 61 -17.12 9.07 -5.29
C CYS A 61 -16.30 8.26 -6.29
N ALA A 62 -14.99 8.12 -6.05
CA ALA A 62 -14.14 7.27 -6.87
C ALA A 62 -14.43 5.78 -6.56
N PRO A 63 -14.50 4.89 -7.57
CA PRO A 63 -14.63 3.46 -7.33
C PRO A 63 -13.36 2.89 -6.70
N HIS A 64 -13.49 1.83 -5.92
CA HIS A 64 -12.33 1.09 -5.40
C HIS A 64 -11.59 0.36 -6.51
N ASP A 65 -10.27 0.29 -6.40
CA ASP A 65 -9.44 -0.53 -7.25
C ASP A 65 -9.81 -2.01 -7.08
N ILE A 66 -9.91 -2.71 -8.20
CA ILE A 66 -10.18 -4.15 -8.24
C ILE A 66 -8.83 -4.85 -8.37
N CYS A 67 -8.47 -5.62 -7.34
CA CYS A 67 -7.29 -6.48 -7.41
C CYS A 67 -7.65 -7.73 -8.21
N GLU A 68 -7.17 -7.81 -9.45
CA GLU A 68 -7.42 -8.95 -10.31
C GLU A 68 -6.57 -10.17 -9.91
N ASP A 69 -7.23 -11.23 -9.45
CA ASP A 69 -6.56 -12.48 -9.09
C ASP A 69 -5.81 -13.09 -10.29
N ASN A 70 -6.35 -12.95 -11.51
CA ASN A 70 -5.73 -13.43 -12.76
C ASN A 70 -4.41 -12.70 -13.08
N ALA A 71 -4.27 -11.44 -12.63
CA ALA A 71 -3.05 -10.66 -12.77
C ALA A 71 -2.03 -10.96 -11.65
N GLY A 72 -2.37 -11.85 -10.70
CA GLY A 72 -1.54 -12.19 -9.54
C GLY A 72 -1.61 -11.18 -8.40
N LEU A 73 -2.59 -10.27 -8.42
CA LEU A 73 -2.81 -9.26 -7.39
C LEU A 73 -3.73 -9.82 -6.29
N VAL A 74 -3.45 -9.43 -5.05
CA VAL A 74 -4.24 -9.73 -3.86
C VAL A 74 -4.51 -8.45 -3.08
N LYS A 75 -5.62 -8.40 -2.34
CA LYS A 75 -5.95 -7.25 -1.47
C LYS A 75 -5.01 -7.23 -0.27
N LYS A 76 -4.17 -6.20 -0.18
CA LYS A 76 -3.34 -5.93 1.00
C LYS A 76 -4.15 -5.21 2.07
N VAL A 77 -4.89 -4.17 1.64
CA VAL A 77 -5.74 -3.37 2.51
C VAL A 77 -7.09 -3.24 1.85
N GLN A 78 -8.15 -3.56 2.60
CA GLN A 78 -9.52 -3.36 2.14
C GLN A 78 -9.86 -1.87 2.14
N GLY A 79 -10.39 -1.38 1.02
CA GLY A 79 -10.87 -0.01 0.91
C GLY A 79 -12.07 0.25 1.81
N ASN A 80 -12.23 1.51 2.22
CA ASN A 80 -13.38 2.00 2.96
C ASN A 80 -13.89 3.30 2.30
N LYS A 81 -14.80 4.04 2.95
CA LYS A 81 -15.32 5.28 2.37
C LYS A 81 -14.27 6.37 2.21
N THR A 82 -13.17 6.35 2.96
CA THR A 82 -12.12 7.39 2.91
C THR A 82 -10.85 6.95 2.19
N HIS A 83 -10.60 5.65 2.05
CA HIS A 83 -9.38 5.12 1.43
C HIS A 83 -9.72 4.08 0.37
N ASN A 84 -8.91 4.07 -0.68
CA ASN A 84 -8.99 3.06 -1.72
C ASN A 84 -8.58 1.67 -1.20
N THR A 85 -9.01 0.64 -1.91
CA THR A 85 -8.40 -0.68 -1.80
C THR A 85 -6.96 -0.62 -2.28
N VAL A 86 -6.04 -1.24 -1.53
CA VAL A 86 -4.63 -1.33 -1.91
C VAL A 86 -4.34 -2.75 -2.34
N CYS A 87 -3.95 -2.90 -3.60
CA CYS A 87 -3.52 -4.18 -4.18
C CYS A 87 -2.03 -4.41 -3.97
N GLN A 88 -1.65 -5.67 -3.82
CA GLN A 88 -0.26 -6.11 -3.77
C GLN A 88 -0.12 -7.42 -4.53
N CYS A 89 1.04 -7.65 -5.14
CA CYS A 89 1.34 -8.94 -5.74
C CYS A 89 1.37 -10.06 -4.69
N ARG A 90 0.88 -11.25 -5.06
CA ARG A 90 0.97 -12.45 -4.23
C ARG A 90 2.43 -12.72 -3.85
N ALA A 91 2.64 -13.35 -2.68
CA ALA A 91 3.98 -13.76 -2.26
C ALA A 91 4.65 -14.61 -3.36
N GLY A 92 5.88 -14.25 -3.72
CA GLY A 92 6.66 -14.93 -4.76
C GLY A 92 6.55 -14.28 -6.14
N THR A 93 5.78 -13.19 -6.27
CA THR A 93 5.73 -12.37 -7.48
C THR A 93 6.08 -10.91 -7.16
N HIS A 94 6.43 -10.13 -8.19
CA HIS A 94 6.67 -8.68 -8.11
C HIS A 94 5.93 -7.95 -9.22
N CYS A 95 5.72 -6.64 -9.04
CA CYS A 95 5.04 -5.83 -10.04
C CYS A 95 5.88 -5.78 -11.33
N SER A 96 5.26 -6.00 -12.50
CA SER A 96 5.90 -5.85 -13.82
C SER A 96 6.39 -4.42 -14.08
N ASP A 97 5.48 -3.45 -13.95
CA ASP A 97 5.69 -2.03 -14.26
C ASP A 97 5.18 -1.09 -13.16
N ILE A 98 5.55 0.20 -13.19
CA ILE A 98 5.34 1.15 -12.07
C ILE A 98 3.84 1.24 -11.69
N SER A 99 2.96 1.01 -12.66
CA SER A 99 1.51 0.94 -12.49
C SER A 99 1.01 -0.30 -11.72
N CYS A 100 1.88 -1.29 -11.48
CA CYS A 100 1.62 -2.58 -10.81
C CYS A 100 0.29 -3.23 -11.20
N GLN A 101 -0.03 -3.20 -12.50
CA GLN A 101 -1.25 -3.82 -13.02
C GLN A 101 -1.12 -5.33 -13.21
N THR A 102 0.10 -5.84 -13.37
CA THR A 102 0.40 -7.27 -13.49
C THR A 102 1.57 -7.66 -12.61
N CYS A 103 1.55 -8.90 -12.13
CA CYS A 103 2.59 -9.47 -11.30
C CYS A 103 3.35 -10.57 -12.07
N VAL A 104 4.67 -10.53 -11.98
CA VAL A 104 5.59 -11.48 -12.61
C VAL A 104 6.29 -12.31 -11.54
N GLU A 105 6.62 -13.57 -11.85
CA GLU A 105 7.26 -14.45 -10.87
C GLU A 105 8.68 -14.01 -10.51
N ASN A 106 9.02 -14.12 -9.22
CA ASN A 106 10.37 -13.91 -8.74
C ASN A 106 11.24 -15.13 -9.08
N GLN A 107 12.52 -14.90 -9.33
CA GLN A 107 13.48 -15.99 -9.29
C GLN A 107 13.64 -16.51 -7.86
N PRO A 108 13.75 -17.83 -7.66
CA PRO A 108 13.96 -18.39 -6.35
C PRO A 108 15.35 -18.01 -5.83
N CYS A 109 15.41 -17.55 -4.58
CA CYS A 109 16.65 -17.33 -3.87
C CYS A 109 17.35 -18.66 -3.67
N GLN A 110 18.68 -18.66 -3.79
CA GLN A 110 19.50 -19.85 -3.59
C GLN A 110 19.72 -20.10 -2.10
N LEU A 111 20.24 -21.28 -1.76
CA LEU A 111 20.66 -21.58 -0.40
C LEU A 111 21.68 -20.53 0.08
N GLY A 112 21.57 -20.11 1.33
CA GLY A 112 22.39 -19.00 1.85
C GLY A 112 21.80 -17.61 1.59
N PHE A 113 20.72 -17.50 0.83
CA PHE A 113 20.03 -16.25 0.52
C PHE A 113 18.57 -16.31 0.96
N GLY A 114 18.07 -15.20 1.49
CA GLY A 114 16.69 -15.01 1.89
C GLY A 114 15.96 -14.01 1.00
N PHE A 115 14.67 -14.21 0.86
CA PHE A 115 13.78 -13.30 0.13
C PHE A 115 13.46 -12.05 0.96
N VAL A 116 13.54 -10.88 0.31
CA VAL A 116 13.27 -9.57 0.91
C VAL A 116 12.18 -8.86 0.11
N ALA A 117 10.97 -8.89 0.66
CA ALA A 117 9.77 -8.38 0.00
C ALA A 117 9.89 -6.89 -0.39
N ALA A 118 10.56 -6.07 0.41
CA ALA A 118 10.77 -4.65 0.11
C ALA A 118 11.61 -4.43 -1.15
N LYS A 119 12.61 -5.30 -1.40
CA LYS A 119 13.48 -5.20 -2.59
C LYS A 119 12.81 -5.70 -3.86
N ALA A 120 11.87 -6.64 -3.73
CA ALA A 120 11.04 -7.07 -4.85
C ALA A 120 10.20 -5.93 -5.46
N VAL A 121 9.83 -4.93 -4.64
CA VAL A 121 9.09 -3.74 -5.10
C VAL A 121 10.00 -2.74 -5.83
N ASP A 122 11.26 -2.64 -5.41
CA ASP A 122 12.20 -1.61 -5.84
C ASP A 122 12.72 -1.83 -7.29
N ARG A 123 12.58 -3.03 -7.87
CA ARG A 123 13.01 -3.45 -9.23
C ARG A 123 14.48 -3.24 -9.60
N MET A 124 15.20 -2.38 -8.90
CA MET A 124 16.58 -2.03 -9.17
C MET A 124 17.55 -3.08 -8.61
N SER A 125 17.08 -3.97 -7.74
CA SER A 125 17.88 -5.00 -7.09
C SER A 125 17.20 -6.36 -7.07
N SER A 126 18.02 -7.42 -7.07
CA SER A 126 17.54 -8.78 -6.81
C SER A 126 16.81 -8.80 -5.45
N PRO A 127 15.64 -9.45 -5.35
CA PRO A 127 14.93 -9.57 -4.07
C PRO A 127 15.60 -10.55 -3.10
N CYS A 128 16.73 -11.16 -3.48
CA CYS A 128 17.46 -12.12 -2.67
C CYS A 128 18.69 -11.46 -2.03
N GLU A 129 18.79 -11.55 -0.71
CA GLU A 129 19.94 -11.07 0.06
C GLU A 129 20.66 -12.22 0.76
N PRO A 130 21.99 -12.15 0.91
CA PRO A 130 22.73 -13.15 1.68
C PRO A 130 22.30 -13.12 3.14
N CYS A 131 22.15 -14.29 3.75
CA CYS A 131 21.78 -14.38 5.16
C CYS A 131 22.90 -13.84 6.05
N ALA A 132 22.52 -12.93 6.95
CA ALA A 132 23.42 -12.35 7.94
C ALA A 132 23.82 -13.40 8.99
N GLU A 133 24.94 -13.15 9.67
CA GLU A 133 25.38 -14.01 10.77
C GLU A 133 24.29 -14.13 11.84
N GLY A 134 24.04 -15.35 12.31
CA GLY A 134 22.89 -15.65 13.18
C GLY A 134 21.64 -16.09 12.43
N THR A 135 21.65 -16.11 11.09
CA THR A 135 20.51 -16.54 10.27
C THR A 135 20.92 -17.51 9.17
N PHE A 136 19.97 -18.32 8.68
CA PHE A 136 20.19 -19.28 7.61
C PHE A 136 19.00 -19.42 6.66
N SER A 137 19.27 -19.91 5.45
CA SER A 137 18.28 -20.35 4.47
C SER A 137 18.76 -21.64 3.80
N ASN A 138 18.11 -22.75 4.12
CA ASN A 138 18.47 -24.10 3.65
C ASN A 138 17.64 -24.57 2.43
N VAL A 139 16.77 -23.72 1.90
CA VAL A 139 15.88 -24.03 0.79
C VAL A 139 16.04 -23.03 -0.34
N SER A 140 15.78 -23.46 -1.57
CA SER A 140 15.60 -22.52 -2.67
C SER A 140 14.14 -22.09 -2.75
N SER A 141 13.88 -20.80 -2.52
CA SER A 141 12.52 -20.28 -2.36
C SER A 141 12.35 -18.87 -2.91
N LYS A 142 11.15 -18.59 -3.42
CA LYS A 142 10.75 -17.26 -3.91
C LYS A 142 10.18 -16.35 -2.81
N THR A 143 9.98 -16.90 -1.60
CA THR A 143 9.23 -16.24 -0.53
C THR A 143 9.87 -16.36 0.84
N GLU A 144 10.70 -17.37 1.08
CA GLU A 144 11.29 -17.61 2.41
C GLU A 144 12.37 -16.57 2.71
N PRO A 145 12.26 -15.83 3.83
CA PRO A 145 13.34 -15.00 4.34
C PRO A 145 14.43 -15.88 4.97
N CYS A 146 15.54 -15.26 5.39
CA CYS A 146 16.50 -15.93 6.27
C CYS A 146 15.88 -16.14 7.65
N HIS A 147 15.97 -17.36 8.17
CA HIS A 147 15.47 -17.73 9.49
C HIS A 147 16.58 -17.61 10.53
N PRO A 148 16.28 -17.19 11.76
CA PRO A 148 17.28 -17.17 12.83
C PRO A 148 17.75 -18.58 13.16
N TRP A 149 19.01 -18.73 13.57
CA TRP A 149 19.50 -20.00 14.09
C TRP A 149 18.75 -20.43 15.34
N THR A 150 18.61 -21.74 15.52
CA THR A 150 18.08 -22.32 16.74
C THR A 150 18.95 -21.93 17.95
N SER A 151 18.34 -21.36 18.98
CA SER A 151 19.00 -21.08 20.25
C SER A 151 19.12 -22.37 21.09
N CYS A 152 20.30 -22.97 21.11
CA CYS A 152 20.57 -24.16 21.94
C CYS A 152 20.52 -23.84 23.44
N GLU A 153 20.97 -22.64 23.83
CA GLU A 153 21.00 -22.18 25.22
C GLU A 153 19.59 -22.09 25.82
N GLU A 154 18.63 -21.57 25.06
CA GLU A 154 17.21 -21.54 25.47
C GLU A 154 16.63 -22.94 25.68
N LYS A 155 17.18 -23.94 25.00
CA LYS A 155 16.79 -25.35 25.15
C LYS A 155 17.60 -26.09 26.22
N GLY A 156 18.53 -25.41 26.90
CA GLY A 156 19.44 -26.02 27.87
C GLY A 156 20.44 -26.99 27.24
N LEU A 157 20.69 -26.87 25.94
CA LEU A 157 21.62 -27.70 25.17
C LEU A 157 22.89 -26.93 24.84
N LEU A 158 23.97 -27.65 24.58
CA LEU A 158 25.23 -27.07 24.10
C LEU A 158 25.28 -27.12 22.58
N VAL A 159 25.91 -26.12 21.97
CA VAL A 159 26.15 -26.08 20.52
C VAL A 159 27.20 -27.13 20.15
N LYS A 160 26.80 -28.12 19.35
CA LYS A 160 27.68 -29.16 18.79
C LYS A 160 28.33 -28.72 17.47
N MET A 161 27.58 -28.00 16.63
CA MET A 161 28.06 -27.45 15.37
C MET A 161 27.48 -26.05 15.16
N LYS A 162 28.32 -25.08 14.82
CA LYS A 162 27.86 -23.74 14.45
C LYS A 162 27.05 -23.80 13.14
N GLY A 163 25.98 -23.01 13.08
CA GLY A 163 25.22 -22.81 11.86
C GLY A 163 26.03 -22.06 10.81
N THR A 164 25.57 -22.13 9.57
CA THR A 164 26.09 -21.34 8.44
C THR A 164 24.95 -20.48 7.88
N ASN A 165 25.23 -19.70 6.84
CA ASN A 165 24.16 -19.00 6.11
C ASN A 165 23.17 -19.98 5.43
N SER A 166 23.52 -21.25 5.27
CA SER A 166 22.69 -22.26 4.59
C SER A 166 22.25 -23.44 5.48
N SER A 167 22.68 -23.47 6.74
CA SER A 167 22.36 -24.56 7.68
C SER A 167 22.19 -24.04 9.10
N ASP A 168 21.28 -24.66 9.85
CA ASP A 168 21.02 -24.31 11.24
C ASP A 168 22.13 -24.80 12.18
N VAL A 169 22.17 -24.23 13.38
CA VAL A 169 22.98 -24.71 14.49
C VAL A 169 22.50 -26.10 14.92
N ILE A 170 23.46 -27.00 15.17
CA ILE A 170 23.18 -28.32 15.75
C ILE A 170 23.47 -28.25 17.24
N CYS A 171 22.42 -28.49 18.03
CA CYS A 171 22.50 -28.95 19.40
C CYS A 171 22.51 -30.50 19.37
#